data_AF-A0A1N7SPA6-F1
#
_entry.id   AF-A0A1N7SPA6-F1
#
_cell.length_a   1.000
_cell.length_b   1.000
_cell.length_c   1.000
_cell.angle_alpha   90.00
_cell.angle_beta   90.00
_cell.angle_gamma   90.00
#
_symmetry.space_group_name_H-M   'P 1'
#
loop_
_entity.id
_entity.type
_entity.pdbx_description
1 polymer ?
#
loop_
_entity_poly.entity_id
_entity_poly.type
_entity_poly.pdbx_seq_one_letter_code
_entity_poly.pdbx_strand_id
1 'polypeptide(L)'
;MKDEQFEQSVDYLLRHPPRKQVLREGRIHWQESVPDGNLKKAQQVLLMVRRVRNNLFHGAKVWSPERGGDRDRDVLLVTSALTVIKGCVALREEVDYAFRFGIF
;
A
#
# COMPACT_ATOMS: atom_id res chain seq x y z
N MET A 1 12.56 -5.60 19.54
CA MET A 1 11.20 -5.58 20.11
C MET A 1 10.24 -5.81 18.94
N LYS A 2 9.32 -6.78 19.02
CA LYS A 2 8.33 -6.97 17.95
C LYS A 2 7.35 -5.81 17.98
N ASP A 3 7.26 -5.08 16.87
CA ASP A 3 6.24 -4.07 16.69
C ASP A 3 4.96 -4.78 16.21
N GLU A 4 4.04 -5.00 17.15
CA GLU A 4 2.79 -5.70 16.90
C GLU A 4 1.95 -4.99 15.83
N GLN A 5 1.94 -3.66 15.84
CA GLN A 5 1.23 -2.84 14.86
C GLN A 5 1.81 -3.03 13.46
N PHE A 6 3.14 -3.13 13.34
CA PHE A 6 3.81 -3.43 12.08
C PHE A 6 3.44 -4.82 11.56
N GLU A 7 3.49 -5.85 12.41
CA GLU A 7 3.14 -7.23 12.03
C GLU A 7 1.67 -7.33 11.57
N GLN A 8 0.74 -6.69 12.29
CA GLN A 8 -0.68 -6.62 11.93
C GLN A 8 -0.88 -5.88 10.59
N SER A 9 -0.17 -4.78 10.36
CA SER A 9 -0.27 -4.02 9.10
C SER A 9 0.24 -4.83 7.90
N VAL A 10 1.31 -5.59 8.10
CA VAL A 10 1.84 -6.53 7.09
C VAL A 10 0.81 -7.60 6.74
N ASP A 11 0.21 -8.22 7.75
CA ASP A 11 -0.79 -9.27 7.55
C ASP A 11 -2.05 -8.73 6.85
N TYR A 12 -2.53 -7.56 7.28
CA TYR A 12 -3.69 -6.90 6.69
C TYR A 12 -3.51 -6.66 5.18
N LEU A 13 -2.36 -6.10 4.77
CA LEU A 13 -2.08 -5.82 3.36
C LEU A 13 -2.03 -7.09 2.48
N LEU A 14 -1.61 -8.22 3.05
CA LEU A 14 -1.54 -9.49 2.32
C LEU A 14 -2.90 -10.20 2.26
N ARG A 15 -3.72 -10.12 3.32
CA ARG A 15 -5.05 -10.72 3.37
C ARG A 15 -6.11 -9.90 2.64
N HIS A 16 -5.95 -8.58 2.61
CA HIS A 16 -6.90 -7.65 2.01
C HIS A 16 -6.23 -6.79 0.93
N PRO A 17 -5.62 -7.37 -0.12
CA PRO A 17 -4.77 -6.63 -1.04
C PRO A 17 -5.53 -5.48 -1.74
N PRO A 18 -4.88 -4.34 -1.98
CA PRO A 18 -5.44 -3.29 -2.82
C PRO A 18 -5.63 -3.81 -4.26
N ARG A 19 -6.74 -3.41 -4.87
CA ARG A 19 -6.92 -3.56 -6.32
C ARG A 19 -5.87 -2.75 -7.06
N LYS A 20 -5.54 -3.19 -8.27
CA LYS A 20 -4.68 -2.44 -9.19
C LYS A 20 -5.53 -1.76 -10.25
N GLN A 21 -5.15 -0.54 -10.61
CA GLN A 21 -5.65 0.12 -11.81
C GLN A 21 -5.00 -0.52 -13.05
N VAL A 22 -5.80 -0.82 -14.07
CA VAL A 22 -5.36 -1.33 -15.36
C VAL A 22 -6.02 -0.52 -16.47
N LEU A 23 -5.27 -0.21 -17.53
CA LEU A 23 -5.81 0.42 -18.72
C LEU A 23 -6.34 -0.69 -19.65
N ARG A 24 -7.64 -0.65 -19.97
CA ARG A 24 -8.24 -1.51 -21.01
C ARG A 24 -9.06 -0.64 -21.93
N GLU A 25 -8.86 -0.79 -23.24
CA GLU A 25 -9.64 -0.08 -24.25
C GLU A 25 -9.65 1.45 -24.05
N GLY A 26 -8.52 2.01 -23.60
CA GLY A 26 -8.38 3.45 -23.33
C GLY A 26 -9.07 3.94 -22.06
N ARG A 27 -9.63 3.05 -21.23
CA ARG A 27 -10.32 3.38 -19.97
C ARG A 27 -9.63 2.73 -18.77
N ILE A 28 -9.69 3.40 -17.62
CA ILE A 28 -9.15 2.87 -16.36
C ILE A 28 -10.16 1.87 -15.77
N HIS A 29 -9.69 0.66 -15.48
CA HIS A 29 -10.44 -0.38 -14.79
C HIS A 29 -9.74 -0.80 -13.51
N TRP A 30 -10.50 -1.34 -12.58
CA TRP A 30 -10.00 -1.92 -11.35
C TRP A 30 -9.97 -3.43 -11.44
N GLN A 31 -8.83 -4.03 -11.13
CA GLN A 31 -8.67 -5.49 -11.10
C GLN A 31 -8.26 -5.95 -9.70
N GLU A 32 -8.85 -7.04 -9.24
CA GLU A 32 -8.33 -7.79 -8.09
C GLU A 32 -6.89 -8.20 -8.34
N SER A 33 -6.06 -8.12 -7.31
CA SER A 33 -4.64 -8.40 -7.45
C SER A 33 -4.06 -9.05 -6.20
N VAL A 34 -4.28 -10.35 -6.12
CA VAL A 34 -3.69 -11.22 -5.09
C VAL A 34 -2.16 -11.11 -5.12
N PRO A 35 -1.48 -11.17 -3.95
CA PRO A 35 -0.03 -11.27 -3.90
C PRO A 35 0.50 -12.46 -4.71
N ASP A 36 1.60 -12.25 -5.44
CA ASP A 36 2.28 -13.31 -6.18
C ASP A 36 3.03 -14.24 -5.20
N GLY A 37 2.63 -15.51 -5.16
CA GLY A 37 3.21 -16.52 -4.28
C GLY A 37 4.68 -16.83 -4.56
N ASN A 38 5.20 -16.47 -5.74
CA ASN A 38 6.61 -16.66 -6.08
C ASN A 38 7.52 -15.58 -5.49
N LEU A 39 6.96 -14.46 -5.04
CA LEU A 39 7.71 -13.36 -4.44
C LEU A 39 7.98 -13.61 -2.96
N LYS A 40 9.12 -13.11 -2.46
CA LYS A 40 9.38 -13.08 -1.01
C LYS A 40 8.34 -12.20 -0.32
N LYS A 41 7.98 -12.54 0.93
CA LYS A 41 6.98 -11.80 1.73
C LYS A 41 7.21 -10.28 1.73
N ALA A 42 8.47 -9.84 1.90
CA ALA A 42 8.82 -8.41 1.86
C ALA A 42 8.47 -7.75 0.51
N GLN A 43 8.75 -8.44 -0.61
CA GLN A 43 8.41 -7.94 -1.95
C GLN A 43 6.91 -7.86 -2.15
N GLN A 44 6.16 -8.88 -1.71
CA GLN A 44 4.70 -8.87 -1.77
C GLN A 44 4.11 -7.67 -1.03
N VAL A 45 4.53 -7.43 0.21
CA VAL A 45 4.05 -6.31 1.03
C VAL A 45 4.39 -4.98 0.39
N LEU A 46 5.64 -4.77 -0.04
CA LEU A 46 6.06 -3.50 -0.67
C LEU A 46 5.32 -3.24 -1.99
N LEU A 47 4.93 -4.29 -2.74
CA LEU A 47 4.05 -4.13 -3.90
C LEU A 47 2.64 -3.67 -3.49
N MET A 48 2.09 -4.15 -2.37
CA MET A 48 0.81 -3.65 -1.86
C MET A 48 0.91 -2.17 -1.45
N VAL A 49 1.96 -1.78 -0.73
CA VAL A 49 2.22 -0.38 -0.36
C VAL A 49 2.28 0.51 -1.61
N ARG A 50 3.03 0.09 -2.64
CA ARG A 50 3.11 0.80 -3.92
C ARG A 50 1.74 0.96 -4.58
N ARG A 51 0.88 -0.06 -4.54
CA ARG A 51 -0.47 0.00 -5.12
C ARG A 51 -1.38 0.93 -4.33
N VAL A 52 -1.37 0.87 -3.00
CA VAL A 52 -2.12 1.83 -2.15
C VAL A 52 -1.71 3.26 -2.49
N ARG A 53 -0.39 3.53 -2.58
CA ARG A 53 0.14 4.81 -3.04
C ARG A 53 -0.40 5.18 -4.42
N ASN A 54 -0.28 4.30 -5.41
CA ASN A 54 -0.74 4.62 -6.76
C ASN A 54 -2.25 4.91 -6.82
N ASN A 55 -3.05 4.17 -6.05
CA ASN A 55 -4.49 4.39 -5.97
C ASN A 55 -4.81 5.79 -5.42
N LEU A 56 -4.04 6.29 -4.45
CA LEU A 56 -4.18 7.66 -3.93
C LEU A 56 -3.75 8.73 -4.96
N PHE A 57 -2.62 8.51 -5.66
CA PHE A 57 -2.04 9.51 -6.56
C PHE A 57 -2.81 9.68 -7.88
N HIS A 58 -3.43 8.63 -8.42
CA HIS A 58 -4.13 8.67 -9.71
C HIS A 58 -5.58 9.17 -9.63
N GLY A 59 -5.91 9.95 -8.60
CA GLY A 59 -7.22 10.64 -8.54
C GLY A 59 -8.41 9.73 -8.26
N ALA A 60 -8.19 8.45 -7.95
CA ALA A 60 -9.16 7.67 -7.21
C ALA A 60 -9.16 8.16 -5.77
N LYS A 61 -9.68 9.38 -5.57
CA LYS A 61 -10.07 9.88 -4.25
C LYS A 61 -10.99 8.81 -3.68
N VAL A 62 -10.50 7.86 -2.88
CA VAL A 62 -11.17 7.17 -1.75
C VAL A 62 -12.63 6.65 -1.97
N TRP A 63 -13.12 6.68 -3.20
CA TRP A 63 -14.55 6.79 -3.54
C TRP A 63 -14.69 6.50 -5.05
N SER A 64 -14.43 5.26 -5.47
CA SER A 64 -14.89 4.86 -6.80
C SER A 64 -16.42 5.04 -6.83
N PRO A 65 -16.98 5.93 -7.67
CA PRO A 65 -18.43 6.20 -7.69
C PRO A 65 -19.23 4.93 -8.00
N GLU A 66 -18.62 4.00 -8.72
CA GLU A 66 -19.16 2.67 -9.03
C GLU A 66 -19.41 1.79 -7.80
N ARG A 67 -19.03 2.21 -6.58
CA ARG A 67 -18.95 1.29 -5.44
C ARG A 67 -19.65 1.64 -4.14
N GLY A 68 -20.09 2.86 -3.86
CA GLY A 68 -20.49 3.19 -2.48
C GLY A 68 -19.39 2.77 -1.49
N GLY A 69 -18.16 3.23 -1.76
CA GLY A 69 -16.90 2.64 -1.27
C GLY A 69 -16.87 2.35 0.23
N ASP A 70 -16.28 1.20 0.58
CA ASP A 70 -15.93 0.83 1.95
C ASP A 70 -14.78 1.71 2.44
N ARG A 71 -15.15 2.89 2.93
CA ARG A 71 -14.23 3.92 3.43
C ARG A 71 -13.35 3.38 4.55
N ASP A 72 -13.88 2.49 5.38
CA ASP A 72 -13.13 1.93 6.51
C ASP A 72 -12.01 1.03 6.01
N ARG A 73 -12.29 0.19 5.00
CA ARG A 73 -11.24 -0.59 4.32
C ARG A 73 -10.16 0.30 3.70
N ASP A 74 -10.54 1.39 3.04
CA ASP A 74 -9.57 2.29 2.41
C ASP A 74 -8.69 2.99 3.47
N VAL A 75 -9.27 3.41 4.59
CA VAL A 75 -8.51 3.95 5.73
C VAL A 75 -7.55 2.90 6.28
N LEU A 76 -7.98 1.65 6.45
CA LEU A 76 -7.13 0.55 6.93
C LEU A 76 -5.98 0.25 5.96
N LEU A 77 -6.23 0.28 4.64
CA LEU A 77 -5.19 0.10 3.63
C LEU A 77 -4.12 1.20 3.70
N VAL A 78 -4.56 2.46 3.79
CA VAL A 78 -3.65 3.62 3.86
C VAL A 78 -2.85 3.61 5.16
N THR A 79 -3.51 3.41 6.30
CA THR A 79 -2.85 3.37 7.61
C THR A 79 -1.87 2.21 7.70
N SER A 80 -2.24 1.01 7.24
CA SER A 80 -1.34 -0.15 7.20
C SER A 80 -0.13 0.10 6.29
N ALA A 81 -0.35 0.70 5.11
CA ALA A 81 0.75 1.03 4.19
C ALA A 81 1.71 2.07 4.80
N LEU A 82 1.19 3.07 5.51
CA LEU A 82 1.99 4.07 6.22
C LEU A 82 2.80 3.44 7.38
N THR A 83 2.21 2.53 8.15
CA THR A 83 2.93 1.81 9.21
C THR A 83 4.10 1.02 8.63
N VAL A 84 3.86 0.27 7.55
CA VAL A 84 4.91 -0.53 6.90
C VAL A 84 6.03 0.35 6.36
N ILE A 85 5.72 1.43 5.64
CA ILE A 85 6.76 2.26 5.04
C ILE A 85 7.58 3.00 6.11
N LYS A 86 6.96 3.47 7.20
CA LYS A 86 7.68 4.06 8.34
C LYS A 86 8.61 3.05 9.02
N GLY A 87 8.14 1.82 9.21
CA GLY A 87 8.98 0.73 9.73
C GLY A 87 10.17 0.45 8.82
N CYS A 88 10.00 0.49 7.50
CA CYS A 88 11.09 0.32 6.54
C CYS A 88 12.09 1.49 6.56
N VAL A 89 11.61 2.73 6.64
CA VAL A 89 12.46 3.93 6.73
C VAL A 89 13.36 3.86 7.96
N ALA A 90 12.83 3.41 9.10
CA ALA A 90 13.59 3.26 10.34
C ALA A 90 14.68 2.16 10.30
N LEU A 91 14.72 1.30 9.27
CA LEU A 91 15.75 0.24 9.16
C LEU A 91 17.11 0.76 8.70
N ARG A 92 17.16 1.94 8.07
CA ARG A 92 18.38 2.51 7.51
C ARG A 92 18.44 3.98 7.86
N GLU A 93 19.44 4.36 8.65
CA GLU A 93 19.63 5.73 9.12
C GLU A 93 19.71 6.74 7.97
N GLU A 94 20.41 6.40 6.89
CA GLU A 94 20.52 7.21 5.67
C GLU A 94 19.14 7.50 5.04
N VAL A 95 18.24 6.50 5.05
CA VAL A 95 16.89 6.62 4.48
C VAL A 95 15.99 7.44 5.41
N ASP A 96 16.08 7.24 6.73
CA ASP A 96 15.37 8.07 7.72
C ASP A 96 15.82 9.54 7.64
N TYR A 97 17.13 9.78 7.52
CA TYR A 97 17.69 11.12 7.38
C TYR A 97 17.20 11.80 6.08
N ALA A 98 17.30 11.13 4.94
CA ALA A 98 16.79 11.65 3.67
C ALA A 98 15.27 11.91 3.72
N PHE A 99 14.48 11.03 4.34
CA PHE A 99 13.03 11.18 4.48
C PHE A 99 12.65 12.38 5.35
N ARG A 100 13.35 12.62 6.46
CA ARG A 100 13.04 13.73 7.40
C ARG A 100 13.51 15.09 6.90
N PHE A 101 14.68 15.13 6.26
CA PHE A 101 15.36 16.40 5.94
C PHE A 101 15.37 16.73 4.45
N GLY A 102 14.91 15.84 3.58
CA GLY A 102 14.82 16.08 2.14
C GLY A 102 16.18 16.24 1.46
N ILE A 103 17.18 15.52 1.96
CA ILE A 103 18.56 15.54 1.43
C ILE A 103 18.69 14.37 0.46
N PHE A 104 18.94 14.67 -0.82
CA PHE A 104 19.04 13.73 -1.93
C PHE A 104 20.42 13.81 -2.60
#